data_AF-A0A4U7J966-F1
#
_entry.id   AF-A0A4U7J966-F1
#
_cell.length_a   1.000
_cell.length_b   1.000
_cell.length_c   1.000
_cell.angle_alpha   90.00
_cell.angle_beta   90.00
_cell.angle_gamma   90.00
#
_symmetry.space_group_name_H-M   'P 1'
#
loop_
_entity.id
_entity.type
_entity.pdbx_description
1 polymer ?
#
loop_
_entity_poly.entity_id
_entity_poly.type
_entity_poly.pdbx_seq_one_letter_code
_entity_poly.pdbx_strand_id
1 'polypeptide(L)'
;MNKMRMESLDLTSENIEKIGKLFPNVITESRDENGKLKKAINFDMLRQILSSDVLDGDEAYEFTWVGKKAAMAEAGKPIRKTLRPCKEESKNWDTTQNLYIEGDNLDVLKLLQESYLGKVKLIYIDPPYNTGHDFIYRDSFDIDVDDYMEAKGLFDENENRLFQNSESNGRFHSDWCSMIFSRLILARNLLSSDGVIFISIDSNEQANLKKICDEVFGESCFVCSAIWRSSDNSNNDAKQFSNDHNDTLIYSKQPLWQPQKQSDDSKRTHFKNPDNDPRGPWFDGNPLNSPNYRENLVYDIVSPQGIVIKPPKNGWRWSKETLEEKMKTGEIRFTEDGRSIRRRTYLCDMEGLPPSSLWIDLEKTGHNRQAKYELLKLLPENVFDTPKPVRLIKYIISLVQDNKDAIILDFFSGSGTTADAVMQLNSEDGV
;
A
#
# COMPACT_ATOMS: atom_id res chain seq x y z
N MET A 1 -16.30 -16.94 36.63
CA MET A 1 -16.85 -16.43 35.35
C MET A 1 -16.16 -15.12 35.05
N ASN A 2 -15.17 -15.10 34.15
CA ASN A 2 -14.63 -13.85 33.63
C ASN A 2 -15.73 -13.22 32.77
N LYS A 3 -16.28 -12.08 33.20
CA LYS A 3 -17.16 -11.27 32.35
C LYS A 3 -16.35 -10.87 31.12
N MET A 4 -16.68 -11.40 29.95
CA MET A 4 -16.15 -10.89 28.68
C MET A 4 -16.51 -9.40 28.59
N ARG A 5 -15.53 -8.54 28.32
CA ARG A 5 -15.81 -7.15 27.96
C ARG A 5 -16.47 -7.17 26.58
N MET A 6 -17.65 -6.58 26.49
CA MET A 6 -18.43 -6.46 25.24
C MET A 6 -18.15 -5.13 24.52
N GLU A 7 -16.94 -4.60 24.71
CA GLU A 7 -16.50 -3.31 24.16
C GLU A 7 -15.14 -3.53 23.52
N SER A 8 -14.92 -2.93 22.35
CA SER A 8 -13.61 -2.99 21.69
C SER A 8 -12.51 -2.37 22.57
N LEU A 9 -11.27 -2.77 22.37
CA LEU A 9 -10.11 -2.20 23.06
C LEU A 9 -10.05 -0.67 22.91
N ASP A 10 -9.91 0.03 24.03
CA ASP A 10 -9.62 1.48 24.07
C ASP A 10 -8.13 1.69 23.75
N LEU A 11 -7.84 2.08 22.50
CA LEU A 11 -6.48 2.34 22.02
C LEU A 11 -5.76 3.43 22.83
N THR A 12 -6.51 4.41 23.35
CA THR A 12 -5.95 5.47 24.20
C THR A 12 -5.45 4.87 25.51
N SER A 13 -6.22 3.96 26.11
CA SER A 13 -5.80 3.24 27.32
C SER A 13 -4.56 2.35 27.07
N GLU A 14 -4.47 1.68 25.92
CA GLU A 14 -3.30 0.85 25.58
C GLU A 14 -2.03 1.69 25.38
N ASN A 15 -2.14 2.86 24.74
CA ASN A 15 -1.02 3.78 24.60
C ASN A 15 -0.54 4.31 25.94
N ILE A 16 -1.47 4.63 26.86
CA ILE A 16 -1.15 5.01 28.24
C ILE A 16 -0.42 3.86 28.95
N GLU A 17 -0.82 2.61 28.73
CA GLU A 17 -0.11 1.45 29.29
C GLU A 17 1.29 1.25 28.69
N LYS A 18 1.48 1.42 27.38
CA LYS A 18 2.80 1.35 26.74
C LYS A 18 3.74 2.43 27.28
N ILE A 19 3.26 3.67 27.38
CA ILE A 19 4.01 4.77 27.99
C ILE A 19 4.30 4.45 29.46
N GLY A 20 3.34 3.89 30.21
CA GLY A 20 3.56 3.46 31.59
C GLY A 20 4.56 2.33 31.76
N LYS A 21 4.71 1.43 30.77
CA LYS A 21 5.77 0.40 30.77
C LYS A 21 7.16 1.02 30.57
N LEU A 22 7.27 2.03 29.71
CA LEU A 22 8.54 2.71 29.42
C LEU A 22 8.92 3.71 30.52
N PHE A 23 7.93 4.43 31.05
CA PHE A 23 8.09 5.50 32.04
C PHE A 23 7.05 5.32 33.18
N PRO A 24 7.25 4.36 34.10
CA PRO A 24 6.28 4.07 35.16
C PRO A 24 5.97 5.26 36.06
N ASN A 25 6.95 6.13 36.30
CA ASN A 25 6.86 7.29 37.19
C ASN A 25 5.99 8.42 36.64
N VAL A 26 5.58 8.34 35.38
CA VAL A 26 4.78 9.36 34.68
C VAL A 26 3.28 9.06 34.77
N ILE A 27 2.89 7.85 35.17
CA ILE A 27 1.48 7.48 35.29
C ILE A 27 0.91 8.01 36.61
N THR A 28 -0.25 8.66 36.52
CA THR A 28 -1.05 9.17 37.63
C THR A 28 -2.48 8.67 37.52
N GLU A 29 -3.31 8.93 38.52
CA GLU A 29 -4.73 8.57 38.50
C GLU A 29 -5.58 9.85 38.37
N SER A 30 -6.49 9.86 37.40
CA SER A 30 -7.49 10.91 37.17
C SER A 30 -8.89 10.35 37.40
N ARG A 31 -9.86 11.20 37.73
CA ARG A 31 -11.28 10.81 37.87
C ARG A 31 -12.03 11.15 36.59
N ASP A 32 -12.69 10.16 36.02
CA ASP A 32 -13.57 10.31 34.86
C ASP A 32 -14.89 11.03 35.24
N GLU A 33 -15.70 11.44 34.25
CA GLU A 33 -16.98 12.14 34.44
C GLU A 33 -17.98 11.40 35.35
N ASN A 34 -17.81 10.07 35.47
CA ASN A 34 -18.60 9.18 36.33
C ASN A 34 -17.92 8.84 37.68
N GLY A 35 -16.88 9.56 38.08
CA GLY A 35 -16.16 9.38 39.35
C GLY A 35 -15.25 8.15 39.44
N LYS A 36 -15.00 7.45 38.32
CA LYS A 36 -14.15 6.25 38.26
C LYS A 36 -12.69 6.64 38.04
N LEU A 37 -11.76 6.00 38.76
CA LEU A 37 -10.32 6.23 38.59
C LEU A 37 -9.85 5.65 37.25
N LYS A 38 -9.24 6.50 36.41
CA LYS A 38 -8.59 6.16 35.14
C LYS A 38 -7.11 6.55 35.22
N LYS A 39 -6.23 5.71 34.68
CA LYS A 39 -4.81 6.04 34.55
C LYS A 39 -4.65 7.22 33.58
N ALA A 40 -3.91 8.24 33.98
CA ALA A 40 -3.59 9.43 33.20
C ALA A 40 -2.07 9.65 33.16
N ILE A 41 -1.59 10.37 32.16
CA ILE A 41 -0.17 10.67 31.98
C ILE A 41 0.09 12.05 32.59
N ASN A 42 1.04 12.14 33.52
CA ASN A 42 1.57 13.42 33.99
C ASN A 42 2.55 13.96 32.95
N PHE A 43 2.04 14.80 32.05
CA PHE A 43 2.83 15.38 30.97
C PHE A 43 4.02 16.19 31.48
N ASP A 44 3.93 16.83 32.65
CA ASP A 44 5.04 17.60 33.22
C ASP A 44 6.21 16.70 33.63
N MET A 45 5.92 15.56 34.27
CA MET A 45 6.94 14.56 34.59
C MET A 45 7.51 13.90 33.34
N LEU A 46 6.68 13.63 32.32
CA LEU A 46 7.17 13.11 31.04
C LEU A 46 8.14 14.09 30.37
N ARG A 47 7.76 15.37 30.35
CA ARG A 47 8.57 16.46 29.79
C ARG A 47 9.88 16.63 30.55
N GLN A 48 9.87 16.50 31.88
CA GLN A 48 11.07 16.53 32.71
C GLN A 48 12.02 15.34 32.46
N ILE A 49 11.48 14.14 32.23
CA ILE A 49 12.31 12.96 31.92
C ILE A 49 12.94 13.08 30.53
N LEU A 50 12.22 13.68 29.58
CA LEU A 50 12.67 13.88 28.19
C LEU A 50 13.43 15.22 28.00
N SER A 51 13.62 15.99 29.07
CA SER A 51 13.91 17.44 29.02
C SER A 51 15.25 17.85 28.40
N SER A 52 16.14 16.91 28.08
CA SER A 52 17.38 17.24 27.36
C SER A 52 17.11 17.68 25.92
N ASP A 53 15.98 17.27 25.33
CA ASP A 53 15.71 17.42 23.89
C ASP A 53 14.27 17.88 23.58
N VAL A 54 13.52 18.42 24.56
CA VAL A 54 12.17 18.96 24.31
C VAL A 54 12.29 20.40 23.81
N LEU A 55 11.97 20.62 22.53
CA LEU A 55 11.75 21.95 21.98
C LEU A 55 10.42 22.51 22.50
N ASP A 56 10.47 23.70 23.11
CA ASP A 56 9.28 24.44 23.55
C ASP A 56 8.84 25.41 22.42
N GLY A 57 7.72 25.12 21.75
CA GLY A 57 7.08 26.00 20.76
C GLY A 57 6.67 25.30 19.46
N ASP A 58 5.99 26.04 18.57
CA ASP A 58 5.60 25.64 17.21
C ASP A 58 6.80 25.60 16.23
N GLU A 59 7.98 25.15 16.70
CA GLU A 59 9.19 25.09 15.86
C GLU A 59 9.26 23.82 15.00
N ALA A 60 8.32 22.89 15.17
CA ALA A 60 8.19 21.69 14.36
C ALA A 60 7.13 21.89 13.26
N TYR A 61 7.41 21.38 12.05
CA TYR A 61 6.41 21.34 10.98
C TYR A 61 5.20 20.52 11.43
N GLU A 62 4.03 21.14 11.49
CA GLU A 62 2.75 20.48 11.79
C GLU A 62 1.78 20.62 10.62
N PHE A 63 1.25 19.49 10.14
CA PHE A 63 0.12 19.49 9.22
C PHE A 63 -1.19 19.51 10.03
N THR A 64 -1.95 20.61 9.98
CA THR A 64 -3.15 20.80 10.82
C THR A 64 -4.37 21.22 10.00
N TRP A 65 -5.56 20.87 10.50
CA TRP A 65 -6.86 21.26 9.94
C TRP A 65 -7.94 21.29 11.03
N VAL A 66 -9.07 21.92 10.74
CA VAL A 66 -10.22 21.97 11.66
C VAL A 66 -10.83 20.57 11.78
N GLY A 67 -10.89 20.03 12.99
CA GLY A 67 -11.43 18.67 13.23
C GLY A 67 -10.38 17.59 13.46
N LYS A 68 -9.08 17.86 13.22
CA LYS A 68 -7.98 16.88 13.39
C LYS A 68 -7.99 16.20 14.77
N LYS A 69 -8.05 16.99 15.85
CA LYS A 69 -8.06 16.47 17.23
C LYS A 69 -9.26 15.56 17.50
N ALA A 70 -10.42 15.92 16.94
CA ALA A 70 -11.64 15.16 17.12
C ALA A 70 -11.62 13.86 16.29
N ALA A 71 -11.07 13.88 15.07
CA ALA A 71 -10.83 12.67 14.26
C ALA A 71 -9.88 11.67 14.97
N MET A 72 -8.85 12.17 15.63
CA MET A 72 -7.94 11.35 16.44
C MET A 72 -8.67 10.73 17.65
N ALA A 73 -9.50 11.50 18.35
CA ALA A 73 -10.29 11.01 19.46
C ALA A 73 -11.32 9.96 19.02
N GLU A 74 -11.96 10.18 17.87
CA GLU A 74 -12.96 9.26 17.32
C GLU A 74 -12.33 7.92 16.92
N ALA A 75 -11.12 7.92 16.34
CA ALA A 75 -10.39 6.69 16.06
C ALA A 75 -10.08 5.89 17.34
N GLY A 76 -9.82 6.56 18.47
CA GLY A 76 -9.55 5.92 19.76
C GLY A 76 -10.79 5.48 20.53
N LYS A 77 -11.98 5.97 20.16
CA LYS A 77 -13.22 5.73 20.89
C LYS A 77 -13.67 4.27 20.78
N PRO A 78 -13.95 3.59 21.91
CA PRO A 78 -14.42 2.21 21.89
C PRO A 78 -15.81 2.12 21.25
N ILE A 79 -16.07 1.02 20.54
CA ILE A 79 -17.34 0.75 19.89
C ILE A 79 -18.10 -0.36 20.61
N ARG A 80 -19.44 -0.22 20.64
CA ARG A 80 -20.39 -1.19 21.24
C ARG A 80 -21.26 -1.90 20.21
N LYS A 81 -21.02 -1.67 18.91
CA LYS A 81 -21.70 -2.39 17.82
C LYS A 81 -21.18 -3.83 17.75
N THR A 82 -21.94 -4.70 17.12
CA THR A 82 -21.58 -6.12 16.94
C THR A 82 -21.85 -6.54 15.50
N LEU A 83 -21.03 -7.44 14.96
CA LEU A 83 -21.27 -8.03 13.65
C LEU A 83 -22.38 -9.07 13.73
N ARG A 84 -23.37 -8.95 12.84
CA ARG A 84 -24.44 -9.94 12.69
C ARG A 84 -24.14 -10.87 11.51
N PRO A 85 -24.04 -12.19 11.72
CA PRO A 85 -23.81 -13.11 10.61
C PRO A 85 -25.06 -13.27 9.74
N CYS A 86 -24.94 -13.03 8.44
CA CYS A 86 -25.99 -13.22 7.44
C CYS A 86 -25.75 -14.54 6.67
N LYS A 87 -26.10 -15.68 7.30
CA LYS A 87 -25.85 -17.02 6.71
C LYS A 87 -26.56 -17.25 5.39
N GLU A 88 -27.77 -16.71 5.23
CA GLU A 88 -28.61 -16.91 4.04
C GLU A 88 -28.05 -16.21 2.81
N GLU A 89 -27.32 -15.11 3.00
CA GLU A 89 -26.67 -14.33 1.92
C GLU A 89 -25.25 -14.84 1.62
N SER A 90 -24.72 -15.73 2.45
CA SER A 90 -23.37 -16.25 2.29
C SER A 90 -23.32 -17.43 1.33
N LYS A 91 -22.41 -17.36 0.36
CA LYS A 91 -22.06 -18.49 -0.47
C LYS A 91 -21.02 -19.35 0.25
N ASN A 92 -21.31 -20.65 0.44
CA ASN A 92 -20.41 -21.62 1.08
C ASN A 92 -20.01 -21.24 2.53
N TRP A 93 -21.00 -20.91 3.37
CA TRP A 93 -20.81 -20.45 4.75
C TRP A 93 -19.74 -21.22 5.55
N ASP A 94 -19.72 -22.55 5.46
CA ASP A 94 -18.82 -23.39 6.28
C ASP A 94 -17.39 -23.48 5.73
N THR A 95 -17.15 -23.13 4.47
CA THR A 95 -15.83 -23.32 3.81
C THR A 95 -15.23 -22.03 3.27
N THR A 96 -16.00 -20.95 3.15
CA THR A 96 -15.48 -19.67 2.66
C THR A 96 -14.45 -19.10 3.64
N GLN A 97 -13.33 -18.66 3.10
CA GLN A 97 -12.32 -17.89 3.84
C GLN A 97 -12.47 -16.37 3.59
N ASN A 98 -13.38 -15.98 2.70
CA ASN A 98 -13.63 -14.59 2.33
C ASN A 98 -14.76 -14.00 3.19
N LEU A 99 -14.58 -12.76 3.61
CA LEU A 99 -15.57 -12.00 4.40
C LEU A 99 -15.96 -10.73 3.65
N TYR A 100 -17.26 -10.47 3.57
CA TYR A 100 -17.81 -9.18 3.15
C TYR A 100 -18.63 -8.62 4.32
N ILE A 101 -18.34 -7.39 4.73
CA ILE A 101 -18.96 -6.76 5.90
C ILE A 101 -19.62 -5.46 5.44
N GLU A 102 -20.92 -5.35 5.67
CA GLU A 102 -21.69 -4.16 5.40
C GLU A 102 -21.75 -3.26 6.65
N GLY A 103 -21.44 -1.97 6.49
CA GLY A 103 -21.48 -0.98 7.54
C GLY A 103 -20.55 0.21 7.28
N ASP A 104 -20.52 1.17 8.21
CA ASP A 104 -19.50 2.22 8.19
C ASP A 104 -18.13 1.57 8.40
N ASN A 105 -17.22 1.80 7.46
CA ASN A 105 -15.87 1.27 7.50
C ASN A 105 -15.09 1.71 8.75
N LEU A 106 -15.34 2.89 9.32
CA LEU A 106 -14.68 3.28 10.57
C LEU A 106 -15.06 2.35 11.73
N ASP A 107 -16.35 2.04 11.84
CA ASP A 107 -16.88 1.13 12.86
C ASP A 107 -16.40 -0.31 12.66
N VAL A 108 -16.42 -0.78 11.41
CA VAL A 108 -15.94 -2.11 11.05
C VAL A 108 -14.45 -2.24 11.35
N LEU A 109 -13.63 -1.24 11.00
CA LEU A 109 -12.20 -1.23 11.30
C LEU A 109 -11.92 -1.29 12.80
N LYS A 110 -12.75 -0.65 13.64
CA LYS A 110 -12.65 -0.76 15.12
C LYS A 110 -12.96 -2.17 15.61
N LEU A 111 -14.01 -2.80 15.07
CA LEU A 111 -14.39 -4.18 15.43
C LEU A 111 -13.32 -5.19 15.01
N LEU A 112 -12.70 -5.00 13.84
CA LEU A 112 -11.67 -5.90 13.33
C LEU A 112 -10.35 -5.82 14.13
N GLN A 113 -10.13 -4.76 14.93
CA GLN A 113 -8.90 -4.62 15.73
C GLN A 113 -8.67 -5.82 16.65
N GLU A 114 -9.70 -6.43 17.22
CA GLU A 114 -9.51 -7.54 18.17
C GLU A 114 -9.01 -8.83 17.50
N SER A 115 -9.48 -9.11 16.28
CA SER A 115 -9.23 -10.39 15.61
C SER A 115 -8.11 -10.33 14.57
N TYR A 116 -7.91 -9.16 13.95
CA TYR A 116 -7.04 -8.98 12.79
C TYR A 116 -5.84 -8.04 13.02
N LEU A 117 -5.57 -7.68 14.29
CA LEU A 117 -4.41 -6.84 14.63
C LEU A 117 -3.11 -7.43 14.07
N GLY A 118 -2.39 -6.65 13.27
CA GLY A 118 -1.10 -7.06 12.72
C GLY A 118 -1.14 -8.26 11.76
N LYS A 119 -2.30 -8.60 11.18
CA LYS A 119 -2.45 -9.78 10.29
C LYS A 119 -2.64 -9.45 8.82
N VAL A 120 -3.03 -8.21 8.50
CA VAL A 120 -3.32 -7.81 7.11
C VAL A 120 -2.02 -7.60 6.35
N LYS A 121 -1.87 -8.27 5.21
CA LYS A 121 -0.65 -8.21 4.38
C LYS A 121 -0.71 -7.08 3.38
N LEU A 122 -1.87 -6.86 2.77
CA LEU A 122 -2.12 -5.83 1.79
C LEU A 122 -3.42 -5.12 2.11
N ILE A 123 -3.37 -3.79 2.11
CA ILE A 123 -4.57 -2.95 2.06
C ILE A 123 -4.58 -2.25 0.71
N TYR A 124 -5.68 -2.37 -0.03
CA TYR A 124 -5.96 -1.50 -1.17
C TYR A 124 -7.23 -0.72 -0.86
N ILE A 125 -7.21 0.58 -1.10
CA ILE A 125 -8.41 1.41 -0.99
C ILE A 125 -8.49 2.41 -2.14
N ASP A 126 -9.73 2.64 -2.57
CA ASP A 126 -10.13 3.65 -3.53
C ASP A 126 -11.10 4.62 -2.86
N PRO A 127 -10.61 5.52 -1.98
CA PRO A 127 -11.46 6.48 -1.29
C PRO A 127 -12.11 7.46 -2.29
N PRO A 128 -13.17 8.18 -1.89
CA PRO A 128 -13.72 9.25 -2.72
C PRO A 128 -12.65 10.33 -2.96
N TYR A 129 -12.56 10.83 -4.19
CA TYR A 129 -11.51 11.79 -4.59
C TYR A 129 -11.85 13.26 -4.25
N ASN A 130 -13.01 13.50 -3.63
CA ASN A 130 -13.49 14.83 -3.24
C ASN A 130 -13.57 15.80 -4.43
N THR A 131 -14.23 15.40 -5.52
CA THR A 131 -14.39 16.22 -6.75
C THR A 131 -15.53 17.25 -6.67
N GLY A 132 -16.14 17.44 -5.50
CA GLY A 132 -17.29 18.36 -5.31
C GLY A 132 -18.65 17.81 -5.74
N HIS A 133 -18.67 16.73 -6.53
CA HIS A 133 -19.87 15.97 -6.90
C HIS A 133 -19.99 14.61 -6.18
N ASP A 134 -18.91 14.18 -5.51
CA ASP A 134 -18.81 12.88 -4.83
C ASP A 134 -19.32 12.93 -3.39
N PHE A 135 -20.60 12.58 -3.20
CA PHE A 135 -21.25 12.13 -1.95
C PHE A 135 -20.80 12.78 -0.61
N ILE A 136 -21.20 12.16 0.50
CA ILE A 136 -21.72 12.86 1.67
C ILE A 136 -20.97 12.44 2.95
N TYR A 137 -20.52 13.41 3.77
CA TYR A 137 -19.78 13.13 5.00
C TYR A 137 -20.75 13.01 6.19
N ARG A 138 -20.74 11.85 6.86
CA ARG A 138 -21.55 11.59 8.05
C ARG A 138 -20.90 12.03 9.36
N ASP A 139 -19.61 12.39 9.33
CA ASP A 139 -18.83 12.71 10.54
C ASP A 139 -19.15 14.14 11.01
N SER A 140 -20.26 14.27 11.74
CA SER A 140 -20.64 15.50 12.45
C SER A 140 -19.70 15.70 13.64
N PHE A 141 -18.83 16.71 13.55
CA PHE A 141 -18.19 17.30 14.72
C PHE A 141 -19.10 18.40 15.24
N ASP A 142 -19.67 18.19 16.43
CA ASP A 142 -20.70 19.00 17.09
C ASP A 142 -20.53 20.51 16.92
N ILE A 143 -21.49 21.13 16.22
CA ILE A 143 -21.85 22.55 16.34
C ILE A 143 -23.38 22.59 16.34
N ASP A 144 -23.95 23.29 17.32
CA ASP A 144 -25.38 23.46 17.60
C ASP A 144 -26.22 23.56 16.32
N VAL A 145 -26.98 22.51 16.06
CA VAL A 145 -27.47 22.15 14.72
C VAL A 145 -28.93 22.52 14.49
N ASP A 146 -29.64 22.97 15.51
CA ASP A 146 -31.09 23.12 15.46
C ASP A 146 -31.55 24.25 14.51
N ASP A 147 -30.77 25.33 14.36
CA ASP A 147 -31.16 26.46 13.50
C ASP A 147 -30.80 26.28 12.00
N TYR A 148 -29.94 25.31 11.65
CA TYR A 148 -29.53 25.07 10.26
C TYR A 148 -30.21 23.83 9.64
N MET A 149 -30.75 22.94 10.47
CA MET A 149 -31.27 21.63 10.07
C MET A 149 -32.71 21.61 9.56
N GLU A 150 -33.51 22.64 9.83
CA GLU A 150 -34.92 22.65 9.39
C GLU A 150 -35.10 22.95 7.88
N ALA A 151 -34.04 23.40 7.19
CA ALA A 151 -34.14 23.89 5.81
C ALA A 151 -33.81 22.86 4.69
N LYS A 152 -33.23 21.69 5.00
CA LYS A 152 -32.84 20.72 3.95
C LYS A 152 -33.09 19.28 4.40
N GLY A 153 -34.31 18.78 4.14
CA GLY A 153 -34.71 17.39 4.38
C GLY A 153 -33.82 16.39 3.64
N LEU A 154 -32.86 15.81 4.35
CA LEU A 154 -31.82 14.94 3.81
C LEU A 154 -31.62 13.75 4.78
N PHE A 155 -32.56 12.82 4.75
CA PHE A 155 -32.45 11.49 5.35
C PHE A 155 -32.56 10.44 4.24
N ASP A 156 -31.73 9.39 4.28
CA ASP A 156 -31.94 8.20 3.45
C ASP A 156 -33.05 7.29 4.03
N GLU A 157 -33.40 6.22 3.31
CA GLU A 157 -34.44 5.24 3.73
C GLU A 157 -34.14 4.57 5.08
N ASN A 158 -32.90 4.68 5.58
CA ASN A 158 -32.43 4.15 6.86
C ASN A 158 -32.25 5.26 7.91
N GLU A 159 -32.92 6.41 7.73
CA GLU A 159 -32.88 7.58 8.63
C GLU A 159 -31.47 8.18 8.84
N ASN A 160 -30.53 7.95 7.92
CA ASN A 160 -29.20 8.52 8.06
C ASN A 160 -29.14 9.93 7.47
N ARG A 161 -28.51 10.85 8.22
CA ARG A 161 -28.28 12.25 7.81
C ARG A 161 -27.36 12.33 6.59
N LEU A 162 -27.72 13.13 5.60
CA LEU A 162 -26.91 13.34 4.40
C LEU A 162 -26.39 14.80 4.27
N PHE A 163 -25.08 15.03 4.34
CA PHE A 163 -24.41 16.31 4.03
C PHE A 163 -23.56 16.25 2.74
N GLN A 164 -23.97 16.98 1.70
CA GLN A 164 -23.17 17.13 0.48
C GLN A 164 -21.99 18.08 0.73
N ASN A 165 -20.76 17.61 0.55
CA ASN A 165 -19.56 18.46 0.67
C ASN A 165 -19.33 19.20 -0.64
N SER A 166 -20.00 20.33 -0.81
CA SER A 166 -19.79 21.19 -1.98
C SER A 166 -18.47 21.96 -1.86
N GLU A 167 -17.85 22.29 -2.99
CA GLU A 167 -16.62 23.11 -3.04
C GLU A 167 -16.76 24.47 -2.34
N SER A 168 -18.00 24.99 -2.23
CA SER A 168 -18.32 26.22 -1.50
C SER A 168 -18.26 26.08 0.03
N ASN A 169 -18.09 24.86 0.56
CA ASN A 169 -17.92 24.61 1.98
C ASN A 169 -16.53 25.05 2.42
N GLY A 170 -16.44 25.98 3.38
CA GLY A 170 -15.16 26.41 3.94
C GLY A 170 -14.36 25.31 4.65
N ARG A 171 -14.98 24.14 4.90
CA ARG A 171 -14.36 22.93 5.47
C ARG A 171 -14.11 21.81 4.46
N PHE A 172 -14.27 22.06 3.17
CA PHE A 172 -14.23 21.06 2.11
C PHE A 172 -13.10 20.01 2.25
N HIS A 173 -11.85 20.46 2.38
CA HIS A 173 -10.71 19.56 2.58
C HIS A 173 -10.60 19.02 4.01
N SER A 174 -11.05 19.79 5.01
CA SER A 174 -10.96 19.41 6.43
C SER A 174 -11.86 18.22 6.77
N ASP A 175 -13.04 18.17 6.16
CA ASP A 175 -14.00 17.08 6.35
C ASP A 175 -13.46 15.78 5.73
N TRP A 176 -12.92 15.85 4.50
CA TRP A 176 -12.24 14.71 3.86
C TRP A 176 -11.02 14.22 4.65
N CYS A 177 -10.17 15.15 5.07
CA CYS A 177 -9.00 14.82 5.88
C CYS A 177 -9.39 14.12 7.19
N SER A 178 -10.45 14.58 7.87
CA SER A 178 -10.92 13.98 9.12
C SER A 178 -11.45 12.56 8.92
N MET A 179 -12.21 12.33 7.84
CA MET A 179 -12.74 11.03 7.47
C MET A 179 -11.62 10.02 7.18
N ILE A 180 -10.63 10.39 6.36
CA ILE A 180 -9.54 9.50 5.96
C ILE A 180 -8.55 9.27 7.10
N PHE A 181 -8.20 10.32 7.86
CA PHE A 181 -7.22 10.24 8.94
C PHE A 181 -7.60 9.21 10.01
N SER A 182 -8.86 9.25 10.48
CA SER A 182 -9.35 8.31 11.50
C SER A 182 -9.29 6.85 11.03
N ARG A 183 -9.66 6.60 9.77
CA ARG A 183 -9.65 5.27 9.14
C ARG A 183 -8.23 4.75 8.93
N LEU A 184 -7.30 5.60 8.48
CA LEU A 184 -5.91 5.22 8.26
C LEU A 184 -5.17 4.87 9.55
N ILE A 185 -5.47 5.53 10.67
CA ILE A 185 -4.94 5.17 11.99
C ILE A 185 -5.28 3.71 12.32
N LEU A 186 -6.54 3.32 12.13
CA LEU A 186 -7.00 1.96 12.40
C LEU A 186 -6.47 0.95 11.39
N ALA A 187 -6.46 1.29 10.10
CA ALA A 187 -5.92 0.48 9.03
C ALA A 187 -4.43 0.14 9.27
N ARG A 188 -3.65 1.13 9.73
CA ARG A 188 -2.24 0.94 10.09
C ARG A 188 -2.07 -0.14 11.17
N ASN A 189 -2.98 -0.23 12.14
CA ASN A 189 -2.89 -1.23 13.22
C ASN A 189 -3.18 -2.66 12.73
N LEU A 190 -4.03 -2.81 11.72
CA LEU A 190 -4.34 -4.11 11.12
C LEU A 190 -3.19 -4.66 10.26
N LEU A 191 -2.36 -3.78 9.68
CA LEU A 191 -1.19 -4.19 8.89
C LEU A 191 -0.18 -5.00 9.71
N SER A 192 0.22 -6.14 9.15
CA SER A 192 1.38 -6.93 9.56
C SER A 192 2.69 -6.13 9.48
N SER A 193 3.75 -6.61 10.13
CA SER A 193 5.04 -5.91 10.18
C SER A 193 5.65 -5.64 8.82
N ASP A 194 5.40 -6.52 7.85
CA ASP A 194 5.82 -6.44 6.46
C ASP A 194 4.62 -6.15 5.51
N GLY A 195 3.56 -5.57 6.07
CA GLY A 195 2.35 -5.17 5.38
C GLY A 195 2.49 -3.82 4.69
N VAL A 196 1.68 -3.63 3.64
CA VAL A 196 1.71 -2.46 2.76
C VAL A 196 0.29 -2.00 2.44
N ILE A 197 0.10 -0.69 2.30
CA ILE A 197 -1.14 -0.05 1.87
C ILE A 197 -0.93 0.69 0.55
N PHE A 198 -1.89 0.51 -0.37
CA PHE A 198 -1.99 1.20 -1.64
C PHE A 198 -3.27 2.02 -1.64
N ILE A 199 -3.17 3.31 -1.95
CA ILE A 199 -4.30 4.25 -1.91
C ILE A 199 -4.40 4.96 -3.25
N SER A 200 -5.45 4.69 -4.01
CA SER A 200 -5.74 5.42 -5.25
C SER A 200 -6.27 6.82 -4.92
N ILE A 201 -5.80 7.82 -5.67
CA ILE A 201 -6.22 9.21 -5.49
C ILE A 201 -6.03 10.00 -6.80
N ASP A 202 -6.78 11.09 -6.97
CA ASP A 202 -6.51 12.08 -8.01
C ASP A 202 -5.76 13.30 -7.46
N SER A 203 -5.57 14.31 -8.32
CA SER A 203 -4.85 15.53 -7.97
C SER A 203 -5.51 16.40 -6.89
N ASN A 204 -6.80 16.21 -6.57
CA ASN A 204 -7.52 17.10 -5.65
C ASN A 204 -7.02 16.94 -4.22
N GLU A 205 -6.84 15.69 -3.77
CA GLU A 205 -6.48 15.38 -2.39
C GLU A 205 -5.12 14.67 -2.25
N GLN A 206 -4.40 14.41 -3.34
CA GLN A 206 -3.10 13.72 -3.32
C GLN A 206 -2.11 14.33 -2.32
N ALA A 207 -2.02 15.66 -2.28
CA ALA A 207 -1.10 16.36 -1.38
C ALA A 207 -1.50 16.23 0.09
N ASN A 208 -2.80 16.30 0.39
CA ASN A 208 -3.32 16.16 1.75
C ASN A 208 -3.20 14.71 2.23
N LEU A 209 -3.52 13.74 1.36
CA LEU A 209 -3.36 12.32 1.62
C LEU A 209 -1.91 11.96 1.92
N LYS A 210 -0.94 12.49 1.15
CA LYS A 210 0.49 12.27 1.39
C LYS A 210 0.89 12.70 2.80
N LYS A 211 0.49 13.91 3.21
CA LYS A 211 0.80 14.44 4.55
C LYS A 211 0.12 13.65 5.67
N ILE A 212 -1.13 13.24 5.48
CA ILE A 212 -1.84 12.34 6.41
C ILE A 212 -1.08 11.02 6.56
N CYS A 213 -0.67 10.41 5.45
CA CYS A 213 0.07 9.15 5.49
C CYS A 213 1.46 9.32 6.12
N ASP A 214 2.16 10.43 5.87
CA ASP A 214 3.44 10.73 6.53
C ASP A 214 3.29 10.81 8.06
N GLU A 215 2.20 11.41 8.54
CA GLU A 215 1.91 11.49 9.97
C GLU A 215 1.50 10.13 10.56
N VAL A 216 0.65 9.37 9.87
CA VAL A 216 0.11 8.10 10.37
C VAL A 216 1.15 6.98 10.31
N PHE A 217 1.83 6.82 9.18
CA PHE A 217 2.79 5.73 8.93
C PHE A 217 4.23 6.11 9.26
N GLY A 218 4.56 7.39 9.17
CA GLY A 218 5.93 7.91 9.21
C GLY A 218 6.46 8.14 7.78
N GLU A 219 7.13 9.26 7.56
CA GLU A 219 7.72 9.60 6.25
C GLU A 219 8.72 8.54 5.76
N SER A 220 9.50 7.94 6.67
CA SER A 220 10.43 6.84 6.35
C SER A 220 9.76 5.55 5.85
N CYS A 221 8.45 5.42 6.05
CA CYS A 221 7.64 4.29 5.58
C CYS A 221 7.03 4.55 4.19
N PHE A 222 7.20 5.75 3.63
CA PHE A 222 6.81 6.05 2.25
C PHE A 222 7.65 5.21 1.29
N VAL A 223 6.98 4.44 0.44
CA VAL A 223 7.64 3.57 -0.54
C VAL A 223 7.75 4.29 -1.88
N CYS A 224 6.62 4.74 -2.43
CA CYS A 224 6.56 5.37 -3.74
C CYS A 224 5.19 6.04 -3.99
N SER A 225 5.13 7.01 -4.90
CA SER A 225 3.91 7.46 -5.57
C SER A 225 3.92 6.89 -6.98
N ALA A 226 3.03 5.93 -7.25
CA ALA A 226 2.91 5.34 -8.58
C ALA A 226 1.91 6.11 -9.43
N ILE A 227 2.26 6.38 -10.68
CA ILE A 227 1.42 7.05 -11.66
C ILE A 227 0.75 5.97 -12.50
N TRP A 228 -0.56 5.80 -12.33
CA TRP A 228 -1.37 4.87 -13.13
C TRP A 228 -2.09 5.61 -14.24
N ARG A 229 -1.86 5.18 -15.48
CA ARG A 229 -2.60 5.68 -16.64
C ARG A 229 -4.04 5.14 -16.61
N SER A 230 -4.98 5.98 -16.19
CA SER A 230 -6.38 5.63 -16.01
C SER A 230 -7.21 5.79 -17.29
N SER A 231 -6.71 6.55 -18.26
CA SER A 231 -7.35 6.76 -19.57
C SER A 231 -6.58 6.10 -20.73
N ASP A 232 -7.32 5.51 -21.67
CA ASP A 232 -6.74 4.96 -22.89
C ASP A 232 -6.37 6.05 -23.91
N ASN A 233 -7.02 7.20 -23.87
CA ASN A 233 -6.78 8.32 -24.79
C ASN A 233 -6.90 9.67 -24.08
N SER A 234 -6.19 10.67 -24.59
CA SER A 234 -6.35 12.05 -24.11
C SER A 234 -7.71 12.63 -24.51
N ASN A 235 -8.26 13.46 -23.64
CA ASN A 235 -9.52 14.16 -23.82
C ASN A 235 -9.35 15.34 -24.77
N ASN A 236 -10.00 15.26 -25.93
CA ASN A 236 -9.98 16.31 -26.95
C ASN A 236 -10.63 17.62 -26.50
N ASP A 237 -11.54 17.56 -25.53
CA ASP A 237 -12.27 18.73 -25.01
C ASP A 237 -11.52 19.43 -23.85
N ALA A 238 -10.36 18.88 -23.44
CA ALA A 238 -9.56 19.46 -22.37
C ALA A 238 -8.99 20.82 -22.80
N LYS A 239 -9.33 21.88 -22.06
CA LYS A 239 -8.88 23.24 -22.37
C LYS A 239 -7.44 23.53 -21.94
N GLN A 240 -6.88 22.72 -21.04
CA GLN A 240 -5.52 22.85 -20.53
C GLN A 240 -4.74 21.57 -20.84
N PHE A 241 -4.73 20.62 -19.91
CA PHE A 241 -4.14 19.30 -20.08
C PHE A 241 -5.22 18.23 -19.94
N SER A 242 -5.04 17.12 -20.64
CA SER A 242 -5.84 15.93 -20.40
C SER A 242 -5.34 15.23 -19.14
N ASN A 243 -6.23 15.01 -18.17
CA ASN A 243 -5.93 14.27 -16.96
C ASN A 243 -6.05 12.77 -17.24
N ASP A 244 -4.97 12.19 -17.75
CA ASP A 244 -4.94 10.79 -18.22
C ASP A 244 -4.44 9.78 -17.18
N HIS A 245 -4.13 10.25 -15.96
CA HIS A 245 -3.57 9.43 -14.89
C HIS A 245 -4.18 9.73 -13.53
N ASN A 246 -4.04 8.78 -12.62
CA ASN A 246 -4.29 8.92 -11.20
C ASN A 246 -3.01 8.51 -10.45
N ASP A 247 -2.86 8.99 -9.22
CA ASP A 247 -1.79 8.58 -8.34
C ASP A 247 -2.22 7.37 -7.50
N THR A 248 -1.25 6.55 -7.13
CA THR A 248 -1.40 5.51 -6.11
C THR A 248 -0.28 5.68 -5.09
N LEU A 249 -0.63 6.15 -3.90
CA LEU A 249 0.31 6.31 -2.80
C LEU A 249 0.56 4.96 -2.13
N ILE A 250 1.84 4.63 -1.94
CA ILE A 250 2.28 3.36 -1.36
C ILE A 250 3.02 3.62 -0.06
N TYR A 251 2.48 3.09 1.03
CA TYR A 251 3.09 3.15 2.36
C TYR A 251 3.22 1.75 2.94
N SER A 252 4.30 1.55 3.68
CA SER A 252 4.55 0.31 4.40
C SER A 252 4.31 0.50 5.90
N LYS A 253 4.13 -0.60 6.63
CA LYS A 253 4.08 -0.54 8.11
C LYS A 253 5.44 -0.22 8.72
N GLN A 254 6.52 -0.64 8.07
CA GLN A 254 7.91 -0.48 8.49
C GLN A 254 8.77 0.02 7.31
N PRO A 255 9.79 0.86 7.55
CA PRO A 255 10.68 1.37 6.51
C PRO A 255 11.37 0.28 5.69
N LEU A 256 11.85 0.65 4.50
CA LEU A 256 12.65 -0.22 3.61
C LEU A 256 11.90 -1.46 3.09
N TRP A 257 10.57 -1.41 3.06
CA TRP A 257 9.77 -2.43 2.38
C TRP A 257 10.17 -2.55 0.90
N GLN A 258 10.24 -3.78 0.39
CA GLN A 258 10.65 -4.06 -0.98
C GLN A 258 9.54 -4.78 -1.73
N PRO A 259 9.12 -4.28 -2.91
CA PRO A 259 8.18 -4.99 -3.76
C PRO A 259 8.80 -6.25 -4.36
N GLN A 260 7.93 -7.20 -4.68
CA GLN A 260 8.29 -8.36 -5.46
C GLN A 260 8.79 -7.93 -6.84
N LYS A 261 9.98 -8.41 -7.19
CA LYS A 261 10.62 -8.13 -8.48
C LYS A 261 9.79 -8.71 -9.62
N GLN A 262 9.56 -7.91 -10.64
CA GLN A 262 8.74 -8.28 -11.79
C GLN A 262 9.63 -8.84 -12.91
N SER A 263 9.23 -9.97 -13.48
CA SER A 263 9.77 -10.46 -14.73
C SER A 263 9.20 -9.69 -15.91
N ASP A 264 10.04 -9.47 -16.92
CA ASP A 264 9.63 -8.89 -18.20
C ASP A 264 9.98 -9.90 -19.29
N ASP A 265 8.97 -10.66 -19.74
CA ASP A 265 9.16 -11.76 -20.69
C ASP A 265 9.61 -11.25 -22.06
N SER A 266 9.25 -10.02 -22.42
CA SER A 266 9.71 -9.40 -23.67
C SER A 266 11.23 -9.29 -23.71
N LYS A 267 11.84 -8.96 -22.56
CA LYS A 267 13.29 -8.88 -22.39
C LYS A 267 13.96 -10.23 -22.22
N ARG A 268 13.21 -11.32 -22.09
CA ARG A 268 13.73 -12.69 -21.90
C ARG A 268 13.70 -13.54 -23.17
N THR A 269 13.16 -13.01 -24.26
CA THR A 269 13.04 -13.69 -25.58
C THR A 269 14.38 -14.15 -26.19
N HIS A 270 15.49 -13.55 -25.81
CA HIS A 270 16.82 -13.89 -26.32
C HIS A 270 17.48 -15.09 -25.61
N PHE A 271 16.91 -15.54 -24.48
CA PHE A 271 17.37 -16.75 -23.79
C PHE A 271 16.91 -17.99 -24.56
N LYS A 272 17.84 -18.91 -24.84
CA LYS A 272 17.55 -20.16 -25.57
C LYS A 272 18.25 -21.32 -24.87
N ASN A 273 17.73 -22.53 -25.03
CA ASN A 273 18.38 -23.76 -24.54
C ASN A 273 18.78 -24.69 -25.70
N PRO A 274 19.70 -24.28 -26.59
CA PRO A 274 20.06 -25.07 -27.76
C PRO A 274 20.83 -26.35 -27.42
N ASP A 275 21.45 -26.42 -26.25
CA ASP A 275 22.29 -27.52 -25.78
C ASP A 275 21.58 -28.43 -24.76
N ASN A 276 20.27 -28.25 -24.55
CA ASN A 276 19.47 -28.99 -23.57
C ASN A 276 20.12 -29.01 -22.17
N ASP A 277 20.68 -27.87 -21.76
CA ASP A 277 21.24 -27.69 -20.42
C ASP A 277 20.13 -27.90 -19.37
N PRO A 278 20.36 -28.73 -18.33
CA PRO A 278 19.36 -29.02 -17.30
C PRO A 278 18.97 -27.78 -16.48
N ARG A 279 19.78 -26.71 -16.49
CA ARG A 279 19.46 -25.43 -15.84
C ARG A 279 18.51 -24.56 -16.66
N GLY A 280 18.22 -24.94 -17.90
CA GLY A 280 17.27 -24.26 -18.78
C GLY A 280 17.89 -23.19 -19.69
N PRO A 281 17.06 -22.29 -20.26
CA PRO A 281 17.50 -21.29 -21.23
C PRO A 281 18.59 -20.35 -20.71
N TRP A 282 19.55 -20.03 -21.57
CA TRP A 282 20.66 -19.12 -21.30
C TRP A 282 20.97 -18.25 -22.52
N PHE A 283 21.79 -17.23 -22.33
CA PHE A 283 22.39 -16.50 -23.45
C PHE A 283 23.85 -16.12 -23.14
N ASP A 284 24.60 -15.85 -24.21
CA ASP A 284 25.93 -15.25 -24.13
C ASP A 284 25.81 -13.76 -24.51
N GLY A 285 26.27 -12.84 -23.68
CA GLY A 285 26.27 -11.42 -24.09
C GLY A 285 26.50 -10.39 -23.00
N ASN A 286 26.50 -10.79 -21.73
CA ASN A 286 26.75 -9.84 -20.65
C ASN A 286 28.20 -9.31 -20.68
N PRO A 287 28.40 -7.98 -20.58
CA PRO A 287 29.71 -7.37 -20.70
C PRO A 287 30.67 -7.81 -19.59
N LEU A 288 31.88 -8.16 -20.00
CA LEU A 288 32.98 -8.61 -19.13
C LEU A 288 33.98 -7.50 -18.80
N ASN A 289 33.75 -6.27 -19.28
CA ASN A 289 34.53 -5.09 -18.93
C ASN A 289 33.97 -4.42 -17.67
N SER A 290 34.86 -3.85 -16.85
CA SER A 290 34.45 -2.99 -15.74
C SER A 290 33.89 -1.66 -16.27
N PRO A 291 32.82 -1.11 -15.67
CA PRO A 291 32.34 0.23 -16.01
C PRO A 291 33.36 1.31 -15.67
N ASN A 292 34.15 1.12 -14.61
CA ASN A 292 35.15 2.07 -14.13
C ASN A 292 36.55 1.45 -14.10
N TYR A 293 37.58 2.21 -14.43
CA TYR A 293 38.97 1.74 -14.36
C TYR A 293 39.35 1.36 -12.93
N ARG A 294 39.92 0.16 -12.78
CA ARG A 294 40.49 -0.31 -11.51
C ARG A 294 41.75 -1.13 -11.80
N GLU A 295 42.87 -0.75 -11.20
CA GLU A 295 44.18 -1.36 -11.47
C GLU A 295 44.20 -2.87 -11.17
N ASN A 296 43.55 -3.30 -10.09
CA ASN A 296 43.44 -4.72 -9.72
C ASN A 296 42.60 -5.57 -10.69
N LEU A 297 41.92 -4.96 -11.68
CA LEU A 297 41.14 -5.65 -12.69
C LEU A 297 41.85 -5.71 -14.07
N VAL A 298 43.05 -5.15 -14.17
CA VAL A 298 43.84 -5.12 -15.40
C VAL A 298 44.85 -6.27 -15.35
N TYR A 299 44.48 -7.42 -15.90
CA TYR A 299 45.34 -8.59 -16.00
C TYR A 299 45.11 -9.35 -17.29
N ASP A 300 46.14 -10.06 -17.73
CA ASP A 300 46.08 -10.92 -18.91
C ASP A 300 45.45 -12.27 -18.57
N ILE A 301 44.70 -12.83 -19.52
CA ILE A 301 44.11 -14.17 -19.43
C ILE A 301 44.77 -15.05 -20.50
N VAL A 302 45.14 -16.28 -20.15
CA VAL A 302 45.70 -17.24 -21.11
C VAL A 302 44.66 -18.30 -21.43
N SER A 303 44.37 -18.49 -22.71
CA SER A 303 43.44 -19.53 -23.18
C SER A 303 44.07 -20.93 -23.05
N PRO A 304 43.27 -22.01 -23.06
CA PRO A 304 43.79 -23.39 -23.09
C PRO A 304 44.68 -23.68 -24.30
N GLN A 305 44.55 -22.92 -25.40
CA GLN A 305 45.39 -23.00 -26.58
C GLN A 305 46.68 -22.16 -26.46
N GLY A 306 46.92 -21.49 -25.33
CA GLY A 306 48.10 -20.66 -25.08
C GLY A 306 48.00 -19.22 -25.61
N ILE A 307 46.82 -18.77 -26.01
CA ILE A 307 46.61 -17.41 -26.55
C ILE A 307 46.45 -16.42 -25.38
N VAL A 308 47.18 -15.31 -25.42
CA VAL A 308 47.08 -14.24 -24.42
C VAL A 308 45.99 -13.24 -24.81
N ILE A 309 44.97 -13.11 -23.95
CA ILE A 309 43.85 -12.18 -24.08
C ILE A 309 44.13 -10.97 -23.19
N LYS A 310 44.22 -9.78 -23.81
CA LYS A 310 44.46 -8.51 -23.12
C LYS A 310 43.19 -7.96 -22.47
N PRO A 311 43.30 -7.27 -21.32
CA PRO A 311 42.15 -6.68 -20.65
C PRO A 311 41.53 -5.53 -21.47
N PRO A 312 40.22 -5.28 -21.32
CA PRO A 312 39.56 -4.09 -21.83
C PRO A 312 40.15 -2.80 -21.24
N LYS A 313 39.82 -1.64 -21.84
CA LYS A 313 40.30 -0.30 -21.40
C LYS A 313 40.19 -0.04 -19.89
N ASN A 314 39.10 -0.49 -19.26
CA ASN A 314 38.82 -0.28 -17.84
C ASN A 314 39.14 -1.52 -16.96
N GLY A 315 39.78 -2.54 -17.53
CA GLY A 315 39.95 -3.85 -16.89
C GLY A 315 38.74 -4.76 -17.04
N TRP A 316 38.89 -5.99 -16.56
CA TRP A 316 37.84 -7.00 -16.49
C TRP A 316 36.80 -6.66 -15.42
N ARG A 317 35.64 -7.31 -15.44
CA ARG A 317 34.54 -7.07 -14.49
C ARG A 317 34.86 -7.59 -13.07
N TRP A 318 35.74 -8.57 -12.94
CA TRP A 318 36.06 -9.25 -11.68
C TRP A 318 37.56 -9.40 -11.48
N SER A 319 37.98 -9.62 -10.23
CA SER A 319 39.37 -9.94 -9.91
C SER A 319 39.76 -11.26 -10.58
N LYS A 320 41.07 -11.51 -10.69
CA LYS A 320 41.60 -12.72 -11.33
C LYS A 320 41.06 -13.99 -10.66
N GLU A 321 41.01 -14.01 -9.32
CA GLU A 321 40.53 -15.14 -8.53
C GLU A 321 39.05 -15.42 -8.80
N THR A 322 38.22 -14.38 -8.80
CA THR A 322 36.78 -14.51 -9.04
C THR A 322 36.49 -14.95 -10.48
N LEU A 323 37.28 -14.45 -11.45
CA LEU A 323 37.14 -14.83 -12.85
C LEU A 323 37.55 -16.28 -13.09
N GLU A 324 38.63 -16.75 -12.45
CA GLU A 324 39.04 -18.17 -12.47
C GLU A 324 37.99 -19.09 -11.83
N GLU A 325 37.37 -18.67 -10.73
CA GLU A 325 36.25 -19.39 -10.13
C GLU A 325 35.06 -19.50 -11.09
N LYS A 326 34.69 -18.39 -11.73
CA LYS A 326 33.61 -18.37 -12.73
C LYS A 326 33.94 -19.16 -14.00
N MET A 327 35.22 -19.33 -14.33
CA MET A 327 35.65 -20.24 -15.38
C MET A 327 35.49 -21.70 -14.97
N LYS A 328 35.78 -22.05 -13.70
CA LYS A 328 35.58 -23.40 -13.16
C LYS A 328 34.10 -23.78 -13.09
N THR A 329 33.22 -22.84 -12.74
CA THR A 329 31.77 -23.09 -12.72
C THR A 329 31.14 -23.14 -14.12
N GLY A 330 31.90 -22.81 -15.17
CA GLY A 330 31.40 -22.76 -16.55
C GLY A 330 30.55 -21.52 -16.88
N GLU A 331 30.43 -20.57 -15.95
CA GLU A 331 29.76 -19.28 -16.19
C GLU A 331 30.55 -18.43 -17.20
N ILE A 332 31.87 -18.49 -17.16
CA ILE A 332 32.76 -17.85 -18.14
C ILE A 332 33.45 -18.94 -18.96
N ARG A 333 33.40 -18.82 -20.29
CA ARG A 333 33.99 -19.79 -21.21
C ARG A 333 34.78 -19.08 -22.30
N PHE A 334 35.83 -19.75 -22.77
CA PHE A 334 36.54 -19.30 -23.97
C PHE A 334 35.66 -19.52 -25.20
N THR A 335 35.76 -18.61 -26.16
CA THR A 335 35.21 -18.84 -27.50
C THR A 335 35.94 -20.00 -28.18
N GLU A 336 35.33 -20.64 -29.17
CA GLU A 336 35.92 -21.80 -29.87
C GLU A 336 37.29 -21.48 -30.50
N ASP A 337 37.50 -20.24 -30.93
CA ASP A 337 38.76 -19.73 -31.48
C ASP A 337 39.80 -19.36 -30.40
N GLY A 338 39.43 -19.40 -29.11
CA GLY A 338 40.32 -19.13 -27.97
C GLY A 338 40.75 -17.68 -27.81
N ARG A 339 40.22 -16.74 -28.61
CA ARG A 339 40.65 -15.34 -28.64
C ARG A 339 39.84 -14.43 -27.71
N SER A 340 38.71 -14.91 -27.21
CA SER A 340 37.82 -14.14 -26.34
C SER A 340 37.20 -15.02 -25.27
N ILE A 341 36.58 -14.38 -24.29
CA ILE A 341 35.78 -15.02 -23.25
C ILE A 341 34.34 -14.54 -23.35
N ARG A 342 33.39 -15.42 -23.05
CA ARG A 342 31.96 -15.13 -23.02
C ARG A 342 31.37 -15.56 -21.68
N ARG A 343 30.38 -14.80 -21.22
CA ARG A 343 29.61 -15.12 -20.02
C ARG A 343 28.28 -15.77 -20.41
N ARG A 344 28.08 -17.01 -19.99
CA ARG A 344 26.77 -17.67 -20.01
C ARG A 344 25.95 -17.15 -18.84
N THR A 345 24.78 -16.60 -19.13
CA THR A 345 23.82 -16.16 -18.09
C THR A 345 22.56 -16.97 -18.23
N TYR A 346 22.17 -17.69 -17.18
CA TYR A 346 20.96 -18.50 -17.16
C TYR A 346 19.74 -17.66 -16.82
N LEU A 347 18.59 -18.01 -17.39
CA LEU A 347 17.33 -17.35 -17.12
C LEU A 347 16.87 -17.58 -15.66
N CYS A 348 17.15 -18.76 -15.11
CA CYS A 348 16.82 -19.09 -13.73
C CYS A 348 17.60 -18.26 -12.70
N ASP A 349 18.76 -17.71 -13.07
CA ASP A 349 19.57 -16.84 -12.21
C ASP A 349 19.18 -15.35 -12.36
N MET A 350 18.34 -15.01 -13.34
CA MET A 350 17.85 -13.65 -13.55
C MET A 350 16.69 -13.36 -12.60
N GLU A 351 17.00 -12.76 -11.45
CA GLU A 351 15.99 -12.10 -10.64
C GLU A 351 15.27 -11.03 -11.48
N GLY A 352 13.97 -10.82 -11.22
CA GLY A 352 13.22 -9.76 -11.87
C GLY A 352 13.78 -8.37 -11.59
N LEU A 353 13.19 -7.34 -12.17
CA LEU A 353 13.53 -5.95 -11.86
C LEU A 353 12.55 -5.40 -10.81
N PRO A 354 12.97 -4.44 -9.97
CA PRO A 354 12.02 -3.64 -9.20
C PRO A 354 10.94 -3.07 -10.13
N PRO A 355 9.66 -3.05 -9.72
CA PRO A 355 8.59 -2.48 -10.53
C PRO A 355 8.83 -1.00 -10.79
N SER A 356 8.41 -0.54 -11.97
CA SER A 356 8.38 0.89 -12.32
C SER A 356 7.32 1.61 -11.48
N SER A 357 7.58 2.86 -11.11
CA SER A 357 6.56 3.76 -10.55
C SER A 357 5.63 4.34 -11.63
N LEU A 358 5.94 4.13 -12.91
CA LEU A 358 5.10 4.53 -14.05
C LEU A 358 4.33 3.31 -14.55
N TRP A 359 3.04 3.26 -14.23
CA TRP A 359 2.11 2.19 -14.59
C TRP A 359 1.28 2.61 -15.81
N ILE A 360 1.95 2.63 -16.96
CA ILE A 360 1.39 3.15 -18.22
C ILE A 360 1.03 2.05 -19.23
N ASP A 361 1.38 0.80 -18.92
CA ASP A 361 1.06 -0.37 -19.75
C ASP A 361 -0.37 -0.83 -19.46
N LEU A 362 -1.28 -0.44 -20.36
CA LEU A 362 -2.71 -0.71 -20.23
C LEU A 362 -3.04 -2.20 -20.33
N GLU A 363 -2.21 -3.03 -20.97
CA GLU A 363 -2.44 -4.47 -20.97
C GLU A 363 -2.16 -5.07 -19.59
N LYS A 364 -1.20 -4.51 -18.87
CA LYS A 364 -0.86 -4.93 -17.52
C LYS A 364 -1.82 -4.41 -16.46
N THR A 365 -2.18 -3.12 -16.52
CA THR A 365 -2.95 -2.46 -15.45
C THR A 365 -4.40 -2.14 -15.80
N GLY A 366 -4.78 -2.20 -17.08
CA GLY A 366 -6.09 -1.76 -17.54
C GLY A 366 -6.31 -0.24 -17.40
N HIS A 367 -7.51 0.19 -17.78
CA HIS A 367 -7.97 1.59 -17.73
C HIS A 367 -9.48 1.66 -17.42
N ASN A 368 -9.97 2.83 -17.00
CA ASN A 368 -11.35 3.02 -16.52
C ASN A 368 -12.42 2.53 -17.50
N ARG A 369 -12.29 2.88 -18.79
CA ARG A 369 -13.27 2.49 -19.81
C ARG A 369 -13.35 0.97 -19.98
N GLN A 370 -12.22 0.25 -19.91
CA GLN A 370 -12.21 -1.20 -19.97
C GLN A 370 -12.90 -1.80 -18.73
N ALA A 371 -12.59 -1.30 -17.54
CA ALA A 371 -13.20 -1.76 -16.29
C ALA A 371 -14.74 -1.65 -16.33
N LYS A 372 -15.26 -0.53 -16.87
CA LYS A 372 -16.70 -0.35 -17.05
C LYS A 372 -17.32 -1.41 -17.98
N TYR A 373 -16.68 -1.73 -19.10
CA TYR A 373 -17.17 -2.78 -20.00
C TYR A 373 -17.08 -4.19 -19.41
N GLU A 374 -16.03 -4.47 -18.63
CA GLU A 374 -15.90 -5.74 -17.91
C GLU A 374 -17.00 -5.90 -16.85
N LEU A 375 -17.29 -4.83 -16.10
CA LEU A 375 -18.38 -4.84 -15.11
C LEU A 375 -19.75 -5.02 -15.77
N LEU A 376 -20.02 -4.37 -16.90
CA LEU A 376 -21.28 -4.50 -17.63
C LEU A 376 -21.55 -5.92 -18.16
N LYS A 377 -20.51 -6.75 -18.32
CA LYS A 377 -20.69 -8.17 -18.67
C LYS A 377 -21.15 -9.02 -17.49
N LEU A 378 -20.84 -8.59 -16.26
CA LEU A 378 -21.21 -9.27 -15.02
C LEU A 378 -22.57 -8.77 -14.50
N LEU A 379 -22.81 -7.47 -14.59
CA LEU A 379 -24.03 -6.80 -14.15
C LEU A 379 -24.62 -6.00 -15.33
N PRO A 380 -25.81 -6.38 -15.85
CA PRO A 380 -26.36 -5.76 -17.06
C PRO A 380 -26.80 -4.30 -16.88
N GLU A 381 -26.85 -3.80 -15.65
CA GLU A 381 -27.22 -2.42 -15.32
C GLU A 381 -25.98 -1.59 -14.97
N ASN A 382 -25.99 -0.31 -15.34
CA ASN A 382 -24.93 0.63 -14.99
C ASN A 382 -25.08 1.06 -13.51
N VAL A 383 -24.66 0.19 -12.59
CA VAL A 383 -24.78 0.39 -11.14
C VAL A 383 -23.62 1.20 -10.57
N PHE A 384 -22.43 1.13 -11.20
CA PHE A 384 -21.22 1.83 -10.75
C PHE A 384 -20.62 2.69 -11.88
N ASP A 385 -20.33 3.94 -11.58
CA ASP A 385 -19.87 4.90 -12.60
C ASP A 385 -18.39 4.74 -12.97
N THR A 386 -17.53 4.50 -11.97
CA THR A 386 -16.07 4.55 -12.09
C THR A 386 -15.37 3.35 -11.43
N PRO A 387 -15.71 2.09 -11.80
CA PRO A 387 -15.05 0.91 -11.24
C PRO A 387 -13.56 0.88 -11.61
N LYS A 388 -12.71 0.47 -10.66
CA LYS A 388 -11.29 0.20 -10.93
C LYS A 388 -11.12 -1.09 -11.75
N PRO A 389 -10.09 -1.20 -12.61
CA PRO A 389 -9.85 -2.42 -13.37
C PRO A 389 -9.35 -3.56 -12.49
N VAL A 390 -9.86 -4.78 -12.72
CA VAL A 390 -9.37 -6.01 -12.06
C VAL A 390 -7.87 -6.21 -12.30
N ARG A 391 -7.39 -5.89 -13.52
CA ARG A 391 -5.98 -5.97 -13.90
C ARG A 391 -5.07 -5.11 -13.02
N LEU A 392 -5.52 -3.90 -12.66
CA LEU A 392 -4.77 -3.01 -11.77
C LEU A 392 -4.56 -3.67 -10.41
N ILE A 393 -5.63 -4.25 -9.84
CA ILE A 393 -5.56 -4.89 -8.53
C ILE A 393 -4.70 -6.15 -8.58
N LYS A 394 -4.85 -7.00 -9.61
CA LYS A 394 -3.99 -8.17 -9.80
C LYS A 394 -2.52 -7.76 -9.88
N TYR A 395 -2.21 -6.67 -10.58
CA TYR A 395 -0.86 -6.14 -10.63
C TYR A 395 -0.37 -5.67 -9.26
N ILE A 396 -1.18 -4.94 -8.49
CA ILE A 396 -0.82 -4.52 -7.12
C ILE A 396 -0.54 -5.73 -6.23
N ILE A 397 -1.38 -6.76 -6.29
CA ILE A 397 -1.20 -8.01 -5.54
C ILE A 397 0.14 -8.66 -5.93
N SER A 398 0.48 -8.69 -7.22
CA SER A 398 1.74 -9.27 -7.70
C SER A 398 2.99 -8.47 -7.31
N LEU A 399 2.85 -7.26 -6.74
CA LEU A 399 3.96 -6.49 -6.18
C LEU A 399 4.24 -6.85 -4.71
N VAL A 400 3.31 -7.53 -4.04
CA VAL A 400 3.49 -7.98 -2.66
C VAL A 400 4.17 -9.35 -2.67
N GLN A 401 5.04 -9.63 -1.70
CA GLN A 401 5.70 -10.94 -1.61
C GLN A 401 4.68 -12.07 -1.60
N ASP A 402 4.97 -13.13 -2.37
CA ASP A 402 4.13 -14.32 -2.48
C ASP A 402 3.85 -14.90 -1.09
N ASN A 403 2.59 -14.81 -0.70
CA ASN A 403 2.09 -15.40 0.52
C ASN A 403 0.68 -15.94 0.25
N LYS A 404 0.56 -17.26 0.19
CA LYS A 404 -0.69 -17.96 -0.08
C LYS A 404 -1.76 -17.75 1.00
N ASP A 405 -1.34 -17.34 2.19
CA ASP A 405 -2.22 -17.06 3.33
C ASP A 405 -2.36 -15.54 3.57
N ALA A 406 -2.03 -14.72 2.58
CA ALA A 406 -2.11 -13.25 2.70
C ALA A 406 -3.56 -12.79 2.87
N ILE A 407 -3.80 -12.01 3.92
CA ILE A 407 -5.07 -11.30 4.10
C ILE A 407 -4.98 -9.98 3.33
N ILE A 408 -5.91 -9.80 2.39
CA ILE A 408 -6.11 -8.58 1.61
C ILE A 408 -7.37 -7.88 2.12
N LEU A 409 -7.26 -6.59 2.44
CA LEU A 409 -8.37 -5.79 2.95
C LEU A 409 -8.64 -4.60 2.03
N ASP A 410 -9.92 -4.41 1.71
CA ASP A 410 -10.44 -3.23 1.05
C ASP A 410 -11.68 -2.76 1.83
N PHE A 411 -11.57 -1.58 2.45
CA PHE A 411 -12.64 -0.97 3.24
C PHE A 411 -13.32 0.20 2.53
N PHE A 412 -13.05 0.38 1.23
CA PHE A 412 -13.78 1.22 0.30
C PHE A 412 -14.18 0.37 -0.92
N SER A 413 -14.98 -0.67 -0.65
CA SER A 413 -15.19 -1.79 -1.57
C SER A 413 -15.74 -1.40 -2.95
N GLY A 414 -16.55 -0.35 -3.04
CA GLY A 414 -17.15 0.12 -4.29
C GLY A 414 -17.80 -1.01 -5.08
N SER A 415 -17.34 -1.26 -6.31
CA SER A 415 -17.83 -2.35 -7.16
C SER A 415 -17.35 -3.75 -6.78
N GLY A 416 -16.59 -3.90 -5.69
CA GLY A 416 -16.01 -5.16 -5.23
C GLY A 416 -14.80 -5.63 -6.06
N THR A 417 -14.15 -4.75 -6.81
CA THR A 417 -13.04 -5.09 -7.73
C THR A 417 -11.91 -5.84 -7.02
N THR A 418 -11.58 -5.46 -5.78
CA THR A 418 -10.51 -6.13 -5.04
C THR A 418 -10.85 -7.58 -4.72
N ALA A 419 -12.10 -7.84 -4.30
CA ALA A 419 -12.57 -9.20 -4.03
C ALA A 419 -12.58 -10.04 -5.31
N ASP A 420 -13.05 -9.48 -6.43
CA ASP A 420 -13.03 -10.16 -7.73
C ASP A 420 -11.61 -10.54 -8.18
N ALA A 421 -10.66 -9.60 -8.08
CA ALA A 421 -9.26 -9.86 -8.42
C ALA A 421 -8.65 -11.01 -7.61
N VAL A 422 -8.89 -11.04 -6.30
CA VAL A 422 -8.39 -12.11 -5.41
C VAL A 422 -9.01 -13.45 -5.76
N MET A 423 -10.33 -13.51 -5.99
CA MET A 423 -11.00 -14.76 -6.36
C MET A 423 -10.48 -15.32 -7.68
N GLN A 424 -10.23 -14.46 -8.68
CA GLN A 424 -9.66 -14.89 -9.95
C GLN A 424 -8.22 -15.39 -9.80
N LEU A 425 -7.37 -14.69 -9.04
CA LEU A 425 -5.99 -15.12 -8.80
C LEU A 425 -5.93 -16.48 -8.08
N ASN A 426 -6.74 -16.66 -7.03
CA ASN A 426 -6.81 -17.96 -6.33
C ASN A 426 -7.24 -19.08 -7.27
N SER A 427 -8.22 -18.81 -8.16
CA SER A 427 -8.64 -19.79 -9.17
C SER A 427 -7.57 -20.08 -10.22
N GLU A 428 -6.73 -19.10 -10.60
CA GLU A 428 -5.63 -19.25 -11.55
C GLU A 428 -4.48 -20.08 -10.93
N ASP A 429 -4.21 -19.88 -9.64
CA ASP A 429 -3.17 -20.58 -8.88
C ASP A 429 -3.60 -21.97 -8.36
N GLY A 430 -4.89 -22.30 -8.51
CA GLY A 430 -5.47 -23.59 -8.10
C GLY A 430 -5.64 -23.73 -6.58
N VAL A 431 -5.88 -22.62 -5.88
CA VAL A 431 -6.08 -22.55 -4.42
C VAL A 431 -7.57 -22.45 -4.07
#